data_AF-A0A2E8IYV8-F1
#
_entry.id   AF-A0A2E8IYV8-F1
#
_cell.length_a   1.000
_cell.length_b   1.000
_cell.length_c   1.000
_cell.angle_alpha   90.00
_cell.angle_beta   90.00
_cell.angle_gamma   90.00
#
_symmetry.space_group_name_H-M   'P 1'
#
loop_
_entity.id
_entity.type
_entity.pdbx_description
1 polymer ?
#
loop_
_entity_poly.entity_id
_entity_poly.type
_entity_poly.pdbx_seq_one_letter_code
_entity_poly.pdbx_strand_id
1 'polypeptide(L)'
;MVDESTTKSIAYIIFIISFFVMIYFIINQAKHNRKSSVEDNAPKVAGSDQMGGGAKDPAAFEEPDDDALEEMAELLGEIDD
;
A
#
# COMPACT_ATOMS: atom_id res chain seq x y z
N MET A 1 -47.07 0.43 -31.44
CA MET A 1 -45.87 1.24 -31.21
C MET A 1 -46.01 1.82 -29.81
N VAL A 2 -45.03 1.62 -28.91
CA VAL A 2 -45.10 2.23 -27.57
C VAL A 2 -44.90 3.74 -27.73
N ASP A 3 -45.70 4.52 -27.01
CA ASP A 3 -45.66 5.98 -27.10
C ASP A 3 -44.29 6.54 -26.65
N GLU A 4 -43.86 7.63 -27.28
CA GLU A 4 -42.55 8.25 -27.03
C GLU A 4 -42.44 8.73 -25.57
N SER A 5 -43.53 9.28 -25.00
CA SER A 5 -43.55 9.73 -23.61
C SER A 5 -43.40 8.56 -22.63
N THR A 6 -44.01 7.41 -22.97
CA THR A 6 -43.91 6.17 -22.18
C THR A 6 -42.47 5.64 -22.22
N THR A 7 -41.84 5.68 -23.40
CA THR A 7 -40.45 5.25 -23.59
C THR A 7 -39.48 6.11 -22.77
N LYS A 8 -39.64 7.44 -22.80
CA LYS A 8 -38.82 8.37 -22.00
C LYS A 8 -39.01 8.15 -20.50
N SER A 9 -40.25 7.95 -20.05
CA SER A 9 -40.56 7.71 -18.65
C SER A 9 -39.90 6.43 -18.13
N ILE A 10 -39.98 5.34 -18.91
CA ILE A 10 -39.32 4.07 -18.58
C ILE A 10 -37.80 4.27 -18.52
N ALA A 11 -37.21 4.98 -19.50
CA ALA A 11 -35.78 5.25 -19.52
C ALA A 11 -35.30 6.02 -18.27
N TYR A 12 -36.04 7.05 -17.85
CA TYR A 12 -35.71 7.82 -16.65
C TYR A 12 -35.84 7.00 -15.37
N ILE A 13 -36.85 6.13 -15.26
CA ILE A 13 -37.01 5.23 -14.11
C ILE A 13 -35.80 4.28 -14.00
N ILE A 14 -35.39 3.69 -15.13
CA ILE A 14 -34.20 2.83 -15.17
C ILE A 14 -32.95 3.61 -14.76
N PHE A 15 -32.82 4.85 -15.22
CA PHE A 15 -31.70 5.72 -14.89
C PHE A 15 -31.62 6.06 -13.39
N ILE A 16 -32.77 6.32 -12.78
CA ILE A 16 -32.85 6.59 -11.34
C ILE A 16 -32.44 5.35 -10.55
N ILE A 17 -32.94 4.17 -10.94
CA ILE A 17 -32.59 2.91 -10.27
C ILE A 17 -31.09 2.63 -10.41
N SER A 18 -30.53 2.77 -11.62
CA SER A 18 -29.09 2.53 -11.85
C SER A 18 -28.21 3.51 -11.06
N PHE A 19 -28.63 4.76 -10.92
CA PHE A 19 -27.95 5.76 -10.10
C PHE A 19 -27.89 5.36 -8.62
N PHE A 20 -29.01 4.89 -8.04
CA PHE A 20 -29.02 4.42 -6.65
C PHE A 20 -28.18 3.15 -6.45
N VAL A 21 -28.19 2.22 -7.41
CA VAL A 21 -27.32 1.03 -7.38
C VAL A 21 -25.84 1.44 -7.38
N MET A 22 -25.48 2.42 -8.22
CA MET A 22 -24.12 2.95 -8.27
C MET A 22 -23.70 3.59 -6.94
N ILE A 23 -24.55 4.44 -6.35
CA ILE A 23 -24.29 5.06 -5.04
C ILE A 23 -24.06 3.98 -3.98
N TYR A 24 -24.92 2.96 -3.92
CA TYR A 24 -24.79 1.87 -2.97
C TYR A 24 -23.44 1.14 -3.13
N PHE A 25 -23.06 0.83 -4.39
CA PHE A 25 -21.80 0.15 -4.68
C PHE A 25 -20.59 0.99 -4.25
N ILE A 26 -20.58 2.29 -4.57
CA ILE A 26 -19.49 3.21 -4.19
C ILE A 26 -19.38 3.31 -2.67
N ILE A 27 -20.49 3.44 -1.94
CA ILE A 27 -20.45 3.51 -0.47
C ILE A 27 -19.90 2.20 0.12
N ASN A 28 -20.30 1.05 -0.42
CA ASN A 28 -19.82 -0.23 0.07
C ASN A 28 -18.31 -0.42 -0.20
N GLN A 29 -17.85 -0.08 -1.40
CA GLN A 29 -16.42 -0.11 -1.75
C GLN A 29 -15.61 0.89 -0.92
N ALA A 30 -16.13 2.11 -0.74
CA ALA A 30 -15.48 3.14 0.05
C ALA A 30 -15.34 2.72 1.53
N LYS A 31 -16.32 2.01 2.10
CA LYS A 31 -16.22 1.43 3.45
C LYS A 31 -15.10 0.40 3.54
N HIS A 32 -14.97 -0.46 2.54
CA HIS A 32 -13.90 -1.47 2.50
C HIS A 32 -12.52 -0.83 2.36
N ASN A 33 -12.37 0.13 1.45
CA ASN A 33 -11.11 0.84 1.22
C ASN A 33 -10.73 1.73 2.41
N ARG A 34 -11.72 2.34 3.09
CA ARG A 34 -11.50 3.12 4.31
C ARG A 34 -11.02 2.23 5.46
N LYS A 35 -11.44 0.97 5.55
CA LYS A 35 -10.93 0.07 6.60
C LYS A 35 -9.43 -0.20 6.42
N SER A 36 -9.00 -0.57 5.20
CA SER A 36 -7.57 -0.74 4.90
C SER A 36 -6.81 0.57 5.10
N SER A 37 -7.33 1.68 4.58
CA SER A 37 -6.68 2.99 4.73
C SER A 37 -6.60 3.46 6.18
N VAL A 38 -7.58 3.18 7.04
CA VAL A 38 -7.52 3.53 8.46
C VAL A 38 -6.57 2.61 9.23
N GLU A 39 -6.41 1.36 8.81
CA GLU A 39 -5.43 0.41 9.38
C GLU A 39 -4.00 0.76 8.96
N ASP A 40 -3.80 1.07 7.67
CA ASP A 40 -2.50 1.47 7.09
C ASP A 40 -2.07 2.87 7.53
N ASN A 41 -3.03 3.78 7.75
CA ASN A 41 -2.78 5.14 8.26
C ASN A 41 -3.10 5.26 9.76
N ALA A 42 -3.28 4.14 10.47
CA ALA A 42 -3.33 4.18 11.92
C ALA A 42 -2.02 4.81 12.43
N PRO A 43 -2.06 5.73 13.41
CA PRO A 43 -0.84 6.32 13.92
C PRO A 43 0.06 5.19 14.42
N LYS A 44 1.21 5.01 13.78
CA LYS A 44 2.21 4.03 14.20
C LYS A 44 2.56 4.32 15.65
N VAL A 45 2.16 3.43 16.54
CA VAL A 45 2.47 3.53 17.96
C VAL A 45 3.95 3.23 18.10
N ALA A 46 4.73 4.15 18.68
CA ALA A 46 6.16 3.94 18.90
C ALA A 46 6.39 2.59 19.60
N GLY A 47 7.12 1.67 18.96
CA GLY A 47 7.33 0.29 19.41
C GLY A 47 6.53 -0.80 18.67
N SER A 48 5.66 -0.46 17.70
CA SER A 48 4.98 -1.44 16.85
C SER A 48 5.79 -1.87 15.61
N ASP A 49 6.82 -1.11 15.24
CA ASP A 49 7.79 -1.56 14.25
C ASP A 49 8.69 -2.62 14.91
N GLN A 50 8.96 -3.74 14.21
CA GLN A 50 9.97 -4.68 14.70
C GLN A 50 11.30 -3.94 14.78
N MET A 51 11.78 -3.69 16.00
CA MET A 51 13.11 -3.16 16.24
C MET A 51 14.13 -4.26 15.92
N GLY A 52 14.47 -4.42 14.64
CA GLY A 52 15.49 -5.35 14.16
C GLY A 52 16.93 -5.00 14.59
N GLY A 53 17.09 -3.96 15.41
CA GLY A 53 18.36 -3.41 15.89
C GLY A 53 18.69 -3.75 17.35
N GLY A 54 18.19 -4.87 17.88
CA GLY A 54 18.65 -5.38 19.17
C GLY A 54 20.14 -5.76 19.14
N ALA A 55 20.78 -5.85 20.30
CA ALA A 55 22.16 -6.32 20.41
C ALA A 55 22.29 -7.72 19.79
N LYS A 56 22.97 -7.80 18.64
CA LYS A 56 23.31 -9.08 18.01
C LYS A 56 24.55 -9.64 18.67
N ASP A 57 24.59 -10.97 18.81
CA ASP A 57 25.78 -11.67 19.28
C ASP A 57 26.95 -11.40 18.32
N PRO A 58 28.09 -10.87 18.79
CA PRO A 58 29.28 -10.68 17.96
C PRO A 58 29.73 -11.97 17.25
N ALA A 59 29.48 -13.15 17.84
CA ALA A 59 29.82 -14.43 17.22
C ALA A 59 28.92 -14.81 16.02
N ALA A 60 27.86 -14.04 15.76
CA ALA A 60 26.99 -14.20 14.59
C ALA A 60 27.52 -13.48 13.33
N PHE A 61 28.62 -12.74 13.45
CA PHE A 61 29.30 -12.10 12.32
C PHE A 61 30.50 -12.95 11.91
N GLU A 62 30.54 -13.35 10.65
CA GLU A 62 31.71 -14.00 10.07
C GLU A 62 32.77 -12.95 9.72
N GLU A 63 34.04 -13.34 9.70
CA GLU A 63 35.11 -12.48 9.22
C GLU A 63 34.87 -12.18 7.72
N PRO A 64 34.98 -10.91 7.28
CA PRO A 64 34.84 -10.57 5.86
C PRO A 64 35.85 -11.33 5.02
N ASP A 65 35.46 -11.71 3.80
CA ASP A 65 36.38 -12.29 2.83
C ASP A 65 37.30 -11.21 2.21
N ASP A 66 38.36 -11.66 1.54
CA ASP A 66 39.36 -10.76 0.95
C ASP A 66 38.75 -9.79 -0.06
N ASP A 67 37.73 -10.23 -0.81
CA ASP A 67 37.00 -9.42 -1.78
C ASP A 67 36.22 -8.29 -1.05
N ALA A 68 35.52 -8.58 0.06
CA ALA A 68 34.87 -7.55 0.86
C ALA A 68 35.86 -6.60 1.54
N LEU A 69 37.05 -7.07 1.90
CA LEU A 69 38.11 -6.23 2.45
C LEU A 69 38.67 -5.26 1.41
N GLU A 70 38.84 -5.70 0.16
CA GLU A 70 39.30 -4.86 -0.96
C GLU A 70 38.28 -3.77 -1.30
N GLU A 71 36.98 -4.10 -1.33
CA GLU A 71 35.91 -3.12 -1.50
C GLU A 71 35.88 -2.06 -0.38
N MET A 72 36.14 -2.46 0.87
CA MET A 72 36.22 -1.51 1.99
C MET A 72 37.46 -0.61 1.88
N ALA A 73 38.59 -1.13 1.42
CA ALA A 73 39.81 -0.36 1.23
C ALA A 73 39.70 0.64 0.07
N GLU A 74 38.98 0.31 -1.01
CA GLU A 74 38.62 1.26 -2.07
C GLU A 74 37.72 2.38 -1.53
N LEU A 75 36.71 2.05 -0.72
CA LEU A 75 35.82 3.04 -0.09
C LEU A 75 36.54 3.96 0.92
N LEU A 76 37.63 3.48 1.53
CA LEU A 76 38.49 4.25 2.45
C LEU A 76 39.57 5.05 1.71
N GLY A 77 39.72 4.87 0.39
CA GLY A 77 40.75 5.53 -0.42
C GLY A 77 42.17 5.03 -0.12
N GLU A 78 42.32 3.84 0.46
CA GLU A 78 43.61 3.25 0.83
C GLU A 78 44.32 2.58 -0.36
N ILE A 79 43.61 2.38 -1.48
CA ILE A 79 44.11 1.74 -2.72
C ILE A 79 44.37 2.76 -3.85
N ASP A 80 44.28 4.07 -3.59
CA ASP A 80 44.65 5.10 -4.59
C ASP A 80 46.19 5.30 -4.65
N ASP A 81 46.88 4.44 -5.42
CA ASP A 81 48.13 4.73 -6.19
C ASP A 81 48.44 3.65 -7.26
#